data_AF-A0A6G0UQL5-F1
#
_entry.id   AF-A0A6G0UQL5-F1
#
_cell.length_a   1.000
_cell.length_b   1.000
_cell.length_c   1.000
_cell.angle_alpha   90.00
_cell.angle_beta   90.00
_cell.angle_gamma   90.00
#
_symmetry.space_group_name_H-M   'P 1'
#
loop_
_entity.id
_entity.type
_entity.pdbx_description
1 polymer ?
#
loop_
_entity_poly.entity_id
_entity_poly.type
_entity_poly.pdbx_seq_one_letter_code
_entity_poly.pdbx_strand_id
1 'polypeptide(L)'
;MIRLKTSFFALILGILLILQFPVQSWQRTAKDNCKSEKLREVILESVGMYPHQFSFQAKHMKQQAEQRFGNWWSSVIISEKGGYGMSAIYDQFQNTSCELMILDAFYWLGRTC
;
A
#
# COMPACT_ATOMS: atom_id res chain seq x y z
N MET A 1 -46.81 12.09 -28.69
CA MET A 1 -45.49 11.50 -29.02
C MET A 1 -44.29 12.33 -28.51
N ILE A 2 -44.37 13.01 -27.35
CA ILE A 2 -43.26 13.88 -26.87
C ILE A 2 -42.70 13.42 -25.49
N ARG A 3 -43.48 12.68 -24.70
CA ARG A 3 -43.12 12.27 -23.33
C ARG A 3 -42.09 11.13 -23.21
N LEU A 4 -41.83 10.37 -24.28
CA LEU A 4 -40.90 9.24 -24.26
C LEU A 4 -39.44 9.66 -24.51
N LYS A 5 -39.22 10.81 -25.19
CA LYS A 5 -37.89 11.31 -25.55
C LYS A 5 -37.12 11.88 -24.35
N THR A 6 -37.83 12.46 -23.38
CA THR A 6 -37.22 13.05 -22.17
C THR A 6 -36.66 11.99 -21.21
N SER A 7 -37.26 10.80 -21.15
CA SER A 7 -36.78 9.70 -20.31
C SER A 7 -35.47 9.09 -20.83
N PHE A 8 -35.32 8.96 -22.15
CA PHE A 8 -34.07 8.52 -22.76
C PHE A 8 -32.93 9.52 -22.58
N PHE A 9 -33.23 10.82 -22.69
CA PHE A 9 -32.23 11.87 -22.48
C PHE A 9 -31.73 11.89 -21.03
N ALA A 10 -32.61 11.68 -20.05
CA ALA A 10 -32.24 11.61 -18.64
C ALA A 10 -31.36 10.38 -18.32
N LEU A 11 -31.63 9.23 -18.95
CA LEU A 11 -30.80 8.03 -18.81
C LEU A 11 -29.38 8.23 -19.40
N ILE A 12 -29.28 8.87 -20.57
CA ILE A 12 -27.99 9.17 -21.19
C ILE A 12 -27.19 10.16 -20.34
N LEU A 13 -27.84 11.19 -19.78
CA LEU A 13 -27.19 12.14 -18.87
C LEU A 13 -26.70 11.45 -17.58
N GLY A 14 -27.47 10.53 -17.03
CA GLY A 14 -27.10 9.74 -15.86
C GLY A 14 -25.87 8.85 -16.10
N ILE A 15 -25.79 8.21 -17.26
CA ILE A 15 -24.63 7.38 -17.64
C ILE A 15 -23.39 8.25 -17.87
N LEU A 16 -23.53 9.41 -18.50
CA LEU A 16 -22.45 10.38 -18.69
C LEU A 16 -21.89 10.91 -17.36
N LEU A 17 -22.75 11.14 -16.37
CA LEU A 17 -22.33 11.53 -15.02
C LEU A 17 -21.51 10.45 -14.31
N ILE A 18 -21.81 9.16 -14.55
CA ILE A 18 -21.05 8.04 -13.96
C ILE A 18 -19.67 7.88 -14.65
N LEU A 19 -19.56 8.23 -15.93
CA LEU A 19 -18.28 8.20 -16.66
C LEU A 19 -17.32 9.33 -16.29
N GLN A 20 -17.78 10.35 -15.55
CA GLN A 20 -16.94 11.46 -15.10
C GLN A 20 -16.23 11.21 -13.77
N PHE A 21 -16.51 10.10 -13.07
CA PHE A 21 -15.68 9.74 -11.93
C PHE A 21 -14.29 9.37 -12.45
N PRO A 22 -13.24 10.15 -12.14
CA PRO A 22 -11.90 9.72 -12.46
C PRO A 22 -11.68 8.44 -11.67
N VAL A 23 -11.55 7.32 -12.37
CA VAL A 23 -10.93 6.13 -11.81
C VAL A 23 -9.55 6.61 -11.41
N GLN A 24 -9.36 6.89 -10.12
CA GLN A 24 -8.06 7.23 -9.57
C GLN A 24 -7.20 5.98 -9.75
N SER A 25 -6.58 5.88 -10.93
CA SER A 25 -5.47 4.98 -11.15
C SER A 25 -4.43 5.44 -10.15
N TRP A 26 -4.20 4.60 -9.15
CA TRP A 26 -3.10 4.71 -8.23
C TRP A 26 -1.83 4.76 -9.08
N GLN A 27 -1.41 5.97 -9.44
CA GLN A 27 -0.18 6.15 -10.18
C GLN A 27 0.93 5.68 -9.26
N ARG A 28 1.65 4.64 -9.71
CA ARG A 28 2.86 4.10 -9.10
C ARG A 28 3.98 5.15 -9.16
N THR A 29 3.80 6.25 -8.43
CA THR A 29 4.67 7.43 -8.45
C THR A 29 5.41 7.56 -7.13
N ALA A 30 6.06 6.47 -6.73
CA ALA A 30 7.42 6.47 -6.26
C ALA A 30 8.02 5.17 -6.76
N LYS A 31 9.30 5.17 -7.11
CA LYS A 31 9.94 4.01 -7.72
C LYS A 31 10.09 2.93 -6.64
N ASP A 32 9.11 2.01 -6.56
CA ASP A 32 9.17 0.84 -5.69
C ASP A 32 10.58 0.23 -5.78
N ASN A 33 11.32 0.22 -4.68
CA ASN A 33 12.67 -0.31 -4.60
C ASN A 33 12.62 -1.60 -3.78
N CYS A 34 12.06 -2.64 -4.39
CA CYS A 34 11.94 -3.95 -3.79
C CYS A 34 12.90 -4.92 -4.45
N LYS A 35 13.86 -5.45 -3.66
CA LYS A 35 14.81 -6.47 -4.12
C LYS A 35 14.15 -7.84 -4.32
N SER A 36 12.92 -8.01 -3.82
CA SER A 36 12.13 -9.23 -3.95
C SER A 36 10.63 -8.88 -4.02
N GLU A 37 9.91 -9.43 -5.01
CA GLU A 37 8.45 -9.32 -5.10
C GLU A 37 7.76 -9.98 -3.88
N LYS A 38 8.39 -10.99 -3.27
CA LYS A 38 7.84 -11.62 -2.06
C LYS A 38 7.85 -10.70 -0.84
N LEU A 39 8.79 -9.76 -0.76
CA LEU A 39 8.78 -8.74 0.28
C LEU A 39 7.69 -7.70 0.01
N ARG A 40 7.49 -7.34 -1.26
CA ARG A 40 6.39 -6.45 -1.67
C ARG A 40 5.03 -7.04 -1.32
N GLU A 41 4.82 -8.33 -1.60
CA GLU A 41 3.61 -9.06 -1.21
C GLU A 41 3.36 -8.94 0.29
N VAL A 42 4.38 -9.15 1.14
CA VAL A 42 4.25 -9.00 2.60
C VAL A 42 3.80 -7.59 3.02
N ILE A 43 4.33 -6.54 2.39
CA ILE A 43 3.91 -5.16 2.68
C ILE A 43 2.44 -4.96 2.29
N LEU A 44 2.04 -5.36 1.07
CA LEU A 44 0.68 -5.19 0.57
C LEU A 44 -0.34 -6.01 1.37
N GLU A 45 -0.01 -7.25 1.74
CA GLU A 45 -0.82 -8.09 2.62
C GLU A 45 -1.05 -7.41 3.98
N SER A 46 0.01 -6.84 4.56
CA SER A 46 -0.07 -6.18 5.86
C SER A 46 -0.96 -4.94 5.83
N VAL A 47 -0.87 -4.14 4.76
CA VAL A 47 -1.74 -2.97 4.54
C VAL A 47 -3.20 -3.39 4.42
N GLY A 48 -3.48 -4.49 3.70
CA GLY A 48 -4.82 -5.03 3.55
C GLY A 48 -5.41 -5.60 4.85
N MET A 49 -4.59 -6.23 5.70
CA MET A 49 -5.05 -6.82 6.97
C MET A 49 -5.29 -5.79 8.08
N TYR A 50 -4.47 -4.75 8.15
CA TYR A 50 -4.48 -3.78 9.25
C TYR A 50 -4.61 -2.34 8.74
N PRO A 51 -5.73 -1.97 8.08
CA PRO A 51 -5.87 -0.65 7.47
C PRO A 51 -5.70 0.47 8.51
N HIS A 52 -4.89 1.48 8.17
CA HIS A 52 -4.56 2.65 9.00
C HIS A 52 -3.91 2.36 10.37
N GLN A 53 -3.52 1.11 10.64
CA GLN A 53 -2.95 0.68 11.91
C GLN A 53 -1.45 0.39 11.77
N PHE A 54 -0.64 1.43 11.59
CA PHE A 54 0.79 1.30 11.23
C PHE A 54 1.62 0.46 12.22
N SER A 55 1.33 0.51 13.53
CA SER A 55 2.04 -0.33 14.50
C SER A 55 1.76 -1.82 14.30
N PHE A 56 0.53 -2.19 13.98
CA PHE A 56 0.15 -3.58 13.68
C PHE A 56 0.69 -4.02 12.32
N GLN A 57 0.64 -3.14 11.31
CA GLN A 57 1.24 -3.40 10.01
C GLN A 57 2.74 -3.69 10.13
N ALA A 58 3.50 -2.83 10.82
CA ALA A 58 4.94 -3.01 11.02
C ALA A 58 5.26 -4.33 11.74
N LYS A 59 4.55 -4.61 12.84
CA LYS A 59 4.71 -5.88 13.57
C LYS A 59 4.44 -7.09 12.68
N HIS A 60 3.36 -7.06 11.90
CA HIS A 60 3.00 -8.15 11.00
C HIS A 60 4.01 -8.32 9.86
N MET A 61 4.47 -7.22 9.25
CA MET A 61 5.51 -7.24 8.21
C MET A 61 6.76 -7.95 8.68
N LYS A 62 7.27 -7.59 9.87
CA LYS A 62 8.42 -8.25 10.48
C LYS A 62 8.15 -9.75 10.69
N GLN A 63 7.04 -10.09 11.34
CA GLN A 63 6.71 -11.49 11.66
C GLN A 63 6.61 -12.36 10.40
N GLN A 64 5.98 -11.86 9.34
CA GLN A 64 5.89 -12.58 8.07
C GLN A 64 7.25 -12.72 7.40
N ALA A 65 8.08 -11.68 7.44
CA ALA A 65 9.44 -11.77 6.89
C ALA A 65 10.28 -12.81 7.65
N GLU A 66 10.19 -12.83 8.98
CA GLU A 66 10.89 -13.81 9.83
C GLU A 66 10.40 -15.23 9.57
N GLN A 67 9.09 -15.43 9.46
CA GLN A 67 8.49 -16.73 9.17
C GLN A 67 8.85 -17.27 7.79
N ARG A 68 8.91 -16.40 6.77
CA ARG A 68 9.11 -16.81 5.36
C ARG A 68 10.59 -16.86 4.96
N PHE A 69 11.43 -16.00 5.52
CA PHE A 69 12.80 -15.76 5.05
C PHE A 69 13.88 -15.92 6.15
N GLY A 70 13.49 -16.42 7.32
CA GLY A 70 14.36 -16.59 8.48
C GLY A 70 14.50 -15.30 9.30
N ASN A 71 15.15 -15.39 10.45
CA ASN A 71 15.16 -14.33 11.46
C ASN A 71 15.83 -13.03 11.01
N TRP A 72 15.69 -12.01 11.87
CA TRP A 72 16.40 -10.72 11.81
C TRP A 72 15.90 -9.80 10.70
N TRP A 73 14.69 -9.30 10.92
CA TRP A 73 14.06 -8.30 10.07
C TRP A 73 13.64 -7.08 10.86
N SER A 74 13.69 -5.96 10.15
CA SER A 74 13.25 -4.66 10.61
C SER A 74 12.21 -4.11 9.67
N SER A 75 11.18 -3.47 10.22
CA SER A 75 10.14 -2.82 9.45
C SER A 75 9.92 -1.39 9.94
N VAL A 76 9.77 -0.44 9.03
CA VAL A 76 9.52 0.97 9.32
C VAL A 76 8.42 1.47 8.40
N ILE A 77 7.46 2.21 8.95
CA ILE A 77 6.39 2.88 8.23
C ILE A 77 6.35 4.33 8.69
N ILE A 78 6.39 5.27 7.74
CA ILE A 78 6.36 6.71 8.00
C ILE A 78 5.26 7.32 7.13
N SER A 79 4.26 7.91 7.75
CA SER A 79 3.21 8.66 7.05
C SER A 79 3.43 10.15 7.18
N GLU A 80 3.23 10.86 6.07
CA GLU A 80 3.26 12.33 6.04
C GLU A 80 2.18 12.97 6.93
N LYS A 81 1.11 12.21 7.27
CA LYS A 81 0.04 12.65 8.17
C LYS A 81 0.35 12.45 9.65
N GLY A 82 1.60 12.14 9.99
CA GLY A 82 2.08 12.02 11.38
C GLY A 82 1.97 10.63 12.00
N GLY A 83 1.60 9.60 11.22
CA GLY A 83 1.60 8.21 11.67
C GLY A 83 2.97 7.55 11.52
N TYR A 84 3.40 6.77 12.52
CA TYR A 84 4.62 5.97 12.42
C TYR A 84 4.39 4.55 12.96
N GLY A 85 5.13 3.59 12.40
CA GLY A 85 5.12 2.20 12.85
C GLY A 85 6.51 1.60 12.69
N MET A 86 6.96 0.84 13.68
CA MET A 86 8.31 0.29 13.67
C MET A 86 8.38 -1.06 14.40
N SER A 87 9.17 -1.99 13.88
CA SER A 87 9.45 -3.27 14.52
C SER A 87 10.88 -3.70 14.30
N ALA A 88 11.64 -3.80 15.40
CA ALA A 88 13.08 -4.02 15.50
C ALA A 88 13.94 -3.08 14.64
N ILE A 89 14.97 -2.47 15.21
CA ILE A 89 16.02 -1.79 14.45
C ILE A 89 17.32 -2.44 14.88
N TYR A 90 18.03 -3.08 13.96
CA TYR A 90 19.40 -3.50 14.21
C TYR A 90 20.32 -2.68 13.30
N ASP A 91 21.50 -2.32 13.80
CA ASP A 91 22.42 -1.41 13.12
C ASP A 91 23.15 -2.06 11.93
N GLN A 92 23.12 -3.39 11.83
CA GLN A 92 23.71 -4.14 10.73
C GLN A 92 22.65 -4.43 9.65
N PHE A 93 22.85 -3.90 8.45
CA PHE A 93 21.94 -4.05 7.31
C PHE A 93 22.52 -4.99 6.26
N GLN A 94 21.69 -5.89 5.71
CA GLN A 94 22.02 -6.61 4.48
C GLN A 94 21.38 -5.96 3.25
N ASN A 95 21.88 -6.32 2.06
CA ASN A 95 21.41 -5.80 0.77
C ASN A 95 19.95 -6.14 0.40
N THR A 96 19.24 -6.92 1.23
CA THR A 96 17.87 -7.35 0.95
C THR A 96 16.88 -6.44 1.68
N SER A 97 16.24 -5.55 0.94
CA SER A 97 15.19 -4.65 1.43
C SER A 97 14.06 -4.48 0.40
N CYS A 98 12.96 -3.92 0.87
CA CYS A 98 11.86 -3.47 0.03
C CYS A 98 11.31 -2.15 0.56
N GLU A 99 11.25 -1.18 -0.35
CA GLU A 99 10.83 0.19 -0.10
C GLU A 99 9.67 0.49 -1.05
N LEU A 100 8.55 0.92 -0.48
CA LEU A 100 7.30 1.08 -1.21
C LEU A 100 6.55 2.29 -0.68
N MET A 101 6.07 3.15 -1.57
CA MET A 101 5.13 4.21 -1.21
C MET A 101 3.70 3.74 -1.51
N ILE A 102 2.83 3.83 -0.51
CA ILE A 102 1.40 3.56 -0.66
C ILE A 102 0.65 4.77 -0.10
N LEU A 103 -0.08 5.49 -0.97
CA LEU A 103 -0.63 6.82 -0.65
C LEU A 103 0.48 7.75 -0.12
N ASP A 104 0.25 8.32 1.07
CA ASP A 104 1.07 9.29 1.77
C ASP A 104 1.89 8.60 2.87
N ALA A 105 2.24 7.32 2.66
CA ALA A 105 3.00 6.52 3.61
C ALA A 105 4.14 5.75 2.92
N PHE A 106 5.34 5.92 3.46
CA PHE A 106 6.55 5.19 3.11
C PHE A 106 6.64 3.92 3.94
N TYR A 107 6.84 2.79 3.27
CA TYR A 107 7.04 1.48 3.86
C TYR A 107 8.45 1.01 3.55
N TRP A 108 9.13 0.51 4.58
CA TRP A 108 10.44 -0.11 4.48
C TRP A 108 10.45 -1.43 5.25
N LEU A 109 10.92 -2.48 4.60
CA LEU A 109 11.16 -3.80 5.20
C LEU A 109 12.55 -4.25 4.79
N GLY A 110 13.43 -4.44 5.77
CA GLY A 110 14.83 -4.78 5.51
C GLY A 110 15.35 -5.87 6.42
N ARG A 111 16.30 -6.64 5.89
CA ARG A 111 17.02 -7.65 6.66
C ARG A 111 18.13 -6.99 7.45
N THR A 112 18.22 -7.34 8.73
CA THR A 112 19.03 -6.60 9.70
C THR A 112 19.72 -7.58 10.64
N CYS A 113 20.85 -8.14 10.22
CA CYS A 113 21.59 -9.17 10.96
C CYS A 113 23.06 -8.80 11.11
#